data_AF-A0A2E2VVN7-F1
#
_entry.id   AF-A0A2E2VVN7-F1
#
_cell.length_a   1.000
_cell.length_b   1.000
_cell.length_c   1.000
_cell.angle_alpha   90.00
_cell.angle_beta   90.00
_cell.angle_gamma   90.00
#
_symmetry.space_group_name_H-M   'P 1'
#
loop_
_entity.id
_entity.type
_entity.pdbx_description
1 polymer ?
#
loop_
_entity_poly.entity_id
_entity_poly.type
_entity_poly.pdbx_seq_one_letter_code
_entity_poly.pdbx_strand_id
1 'polypeptide(L)' 'KPTGAVVGQQPFGGSRASGTNDKAGAPANLLRWTSQRTIKQTFNTPTNYRYPFMEKK' A
#
# COMPACT_ATOMS: atom_id res chain seq x y z
N LYS A 1 29.08 -14.12 15.86
CA LYS A 1 27.88 -13.68 16.62
C LYS A 1 27.10 -12.70 15.75
N PRO A 2 26.02 -13.10 15.05
CA PRO A 2 25.33 -12.24 14.09
C PRO A 2 24.26 -11.43 14.83
N THR A 3 24.67 -10.33 15.47
CA THR A 3 23.76 -9.43 16.18
C THR A 3 24.18 -7.99 15.92
N GLY A 4 23.27 -7.16 15.39
CA GLY A 4 23.52 -5.74 15.16
C GLY A 4 22.78 -5.14 13.96
N ALA A 5 21.48 -5.36 13.85
CA ALA A 5 20.71 -4.71 12.78
C ALA A 5 20.71 -3.19 13.00
N VAL A 6 21.18 -2.48 11.98
CA VAL A 6 21.28 -1.01 11.96
C VAL A 6 20.04 -0.47 11.23
N VAL A 7 19.41 0.57 11.82
CA VAL A 7 18.24 1.24 11.24
C VAL A 7 18.55 1.66 9.79
N GLY A 8 17.71 1.24 8.85
CA GLY A 8 17.86 1.58 7.43
C GLY A 8 18.83 0.72 6.60
N GLN A 9 19.59 -0.20 7.21
CA GLN A 9 20.49 -1.11 6.47
C GLN A 9 20.04 -2.57 6.53
N GLN A 10 19.61 -3.02 7.70
CA GLN A 10 19.05 -4.35 7.92
C GLN A 10 17.73 -4.20 8.67
N PRO A 11 16.59 -4.23 7.96
CA PRO A 11 15.29 -4.31 8.60
C PRO A 11 15.31 -5.45 9.63
N PHE A 12 14.97 -5.15 10.88
CA PHE A 12 14.83 -6.21 11.87
C PHE A 12 13.82 -7.22 11.33
N GLY A 13 14.19 -8.50 11.30
CA GLY A 13 13.35 -9.57 10.76
C GLY A 13 12.73 -10.40 11.86
N GLY A 14 11.58 -11.03 11.59
CA GLY A 14 11.03 -12.11 12.41
C GLY A 14 9.77 -12.68 11.78
N SER A 15 9.78 -13.98 11.55
CA SER A 15 8.65 -14.75 11.03
C SER A 15 8.20 -15.80 12.06
N ARG A 16 7.11 -16.52 11.76
CA ARG A 16 6.47 -17.52 12.65
C ARG A 16 5.91 -16.86 13.93
N ALA A 17 6.19 -17.40 15.11
CA ALA A 17 5.63 -16.90 16.37
C ALA A 17 6.14 -15.51 16.83
N SER A 18 7.03 -14.86 16.08
CA SER A 18 7.73 -13.63 16.48
C SER A 18 7.11 -12.32 15.94
N GLY A 19 5.96 -12.37 15.24
CA GLY A 19 5.16 -11.19 14.86
C GLY A 19 4.88 -11.05 13.35
N THR A 20 4.37 -9.87 12.95
CA THR A 20 3.76 -9.60 11.64
C THR A 20 4.73 -9.24 10.51
N ASN A 21 6.04 -9.16 10.80
CA ASN A 21 7.08 -8.77 9.84
C ASN A 21 7.05 -7.29 9.37
N ASP A 22 6.20 -6.43 9.96
CA ASP A 22 6.14 -4.97 9.73
C ASP A 22 7.00 -4.22 10.77
N LYS A 23 8.31 -4.50 10.81
CA LYS A 23 9.17 -4.11 11.95
C LYS A 23 9.74 -2.69 11.82
N ALA A 24 9.89 -2.03 12.97
CA ALA A 24 10.52 -0.73 13.08
C ALA A 24 11.91 -0.70 12.43
N GLY A 25 12.20 0.36 11.66
CA GLY A 25 13.45 0.52 10.90
C GLY A 25 13.31 0.28 9.38
N ALA A 26 12.20 -0.28 8.91
CA ALA A 26 11.82 -0.33 7.49
C ALA A 26 10.77 0.75 7.15
N PRO A 27 10.76 1.30 5.91
CA PRO A 27 9.74 2.26 5.48
C PRO A 27 8.30 1.73 5.61
N ALA A 28 8.10 0.42 5.46
CA ALA A 28 6.79 -0.22 5.59
C ALA A 28 6.17 -0.09 7.00
N ASN A 29 6.99 0.09 8.05
CA ASN A 29 6.48 0.32 9.41
C ASN A 29 5.73 1.66 9.53
N LEU A 30 6.10 2.66 8.74
CA LEU A 30 5.38 3.96 8.75
C LEU A 30 3.97 3.81 8.19
N LEU A 31 3.77 2.93 7.21
CA LEU A 31 2.46 2.69 6.60
C LEU A 31 1.45 2.07 7.59
N ARG A 32 1.90 1.39 8.65
CA ARG A 32 1.04 0.82 9.70
C ARG A 32 0.28 1.90 10.50
N TRP A 33 0.83 3.10 10.60
CA TRP A 33 0.26 4.21 11.37
C TRP A 33 -0.50 5.22 10.50
N THR A 34 -0.66 4.91 9.22
CA THR A 34 -1.37 5.76 8.27
C THR A 34 -2.51 5.00 7.64
N SER A 35 -3.66 5.66 7.45
CA SER A 35 -4.74 5.16 6.62
C SER A 35 -4.69 5.90 5.28
N GLN A 36 -4.18 5.23 4.24
CA GLN A 36 -4.05 5.84 2.92
C GLN A 36 -5.44 6.07 2.30
N ARG A 37 -5.66 7.27 1.74
CA ARG A 37 -6.83 7.59 0.93
C ARG A 37 -6.42 8.01 -0.47
N THR A 38 -7.16 7.56 -1.47
CA THR A 38 -7.01 8.00 -2.86
C THR A 38 -8.16 8.93 -3.20
N ILE A 39 -7.86 10.05 -3.87
CA ILE A 39 -8.85 11.04 -4.32
C ILE A 39 -8.74 11.17 -5.84
N LYS A 40 -9.86 11.06 -6.55
CA LYS A 40 -9.96 11.25 -8.00
C LYS A 40 -10.91 12.40 -8.29
N GLN A 41 -10.46 13.36 -9.11
CA GLN A 41 -11.30 14.40 -9.72
C GLN A 41 -11.38 14.14 -11.23
N THR A 42 -12.59 14.23 -11.81
CA THR A 42 -12.81 14.10 -13.26
C THR A 42 -13.45 15.39 -13.74
N PHE A 43 -12.73 16.18 -14.54
CA PHE A 43 -13.18 17.52 -14.94
C PHE A 43 -14.32 17.49 -15.97
N ASN A 44 -14.39 16.44 -16.78
CA ASN A 44 -15.49 16.21 -17.72
C ASN A 44 -16.06 14.80 -17.48
N THR A 45 -17.15 14.72 -16.73
CA THR A 45 -17.77 13.43 -16.37
C THR A 45 -18.69 12.96 -17.50
N PRO A 46 -18.78 11.64 -17.75
CA PRO A 46 -19.79 11.11 -18.66
C PRO A 46 -21.19 11.48 -18.17
N THR A 47 -22.00 12.07 -19.05
CA THR A 47 -23.39 12.45 -18.75
C THR A 47 -24.39 11.31 -19.01
N ASN A 48 -23.94 10.26 -19.69
CA ASN A 48 -24.72 9.08 -20.03
C ASN A 48 -24.02 7.81 -19.53
N TYR A 49 -24.82 6.88 -18.98
CA TYR A 49 -24.35 5.61 -18.45
C TYR A 49 -24.16 4.53 -19.53
N ARG A 50 -24.77 4.70 -20.71
CA ARG A 50 -24.71 3.70 -21.79
C ARG A 50 -23.32 3.64 -22.39
N TYR A 51 -22.89 2.42 -22.68
CA TYR A 51 -21.61 2.14 -23.33
C TYR A 51 -21.82 1.88 -24.83
N PRO A 52 -20.81 2.15 -25.68
CA PRO A 52 -20.94 2.01 -27.14
C PRO A 52 -21.41 0.64 -27.63
N PHE A 53 -21.12 -0.45 -26.90
CA PHE A 53 -21.54 -1.80 -27.28
C PHE A 53 -23.05 -2.07 -27.06
N MET A 54 -23.77 -1.18 -26.38
CA MET A 54 -25.21 -1.32 -26.13
C MET A 54 -26.07 -0.79 -27.28
N GLU A 55 -25.45 -0.14 -28.27
CA GLU A 55 -26.15 0.36 -29.45
C GLU A 55 -26.60 -0.80 -30.34
N LYS A 56 -27.84 -0.75 -30.83
CA LYS A 56 -28.28 -1.67 -31.88
C LYS A 56 -27.46 -1.38 -33.14
N LYS A 57 -26.94 -2.45 -33.76
CA LYS A 57 -26.31 -2.39 -35.08
C LYS A 57 -27.27 -1.85 -36.12
#